data_AF-A0A9D5KCS6-F1
#
_entry.id   AF-A0A9D5KCS6-F1
#
_cell.length_a   1.000
_cell.length_b   1.000
_cell.length_c   1.000
_cell.angle_alpha   90.00
_cell.angle_beta   90.00
_cell.angle_gamma   90.00
#
_symmetry.space_group_name_H-M   'P 1'
#
loop_
_entity.id
_entity.type
_entity.pdbx_description
1 polymer ?
#
loop_
_entity_poly.entity_id
_entity_poly.type
_entity_poly.pdbx_seq_one_letter_code
_entity_poly.pdbx_strand_id
1 'polypeptide(L)'
;SVLDSTTGDVKRTIPASYVSASSGLRAALVVCDGGKCDTVNVSRRVAIDQADDFATPVRRWIPLRVTAELHDTTVDSCLAGLPSSGDWKYDPLQFRMFRWYPYDGNKDTSSKWVEYSKSSADLFSFVPGRVVWLKTAVSRKFHLGEGVSMSLKEPHAIKLKPEEWTDIAVPFRFSIRLADILAATGPEGDSLQFCKWEKTGGDKRDSVSYYVEDIYVPGVPGYDTASDTIAYSALNDAYCVWNPFDTTVVLQVPPNSVDLPPLAPDTGPMAKKRGGAGGWVVDMVSECAGRINTVKLGAAPSGSGVSYYPKRPHFGALDVGVVDPSTRAIHGHAVARAPGQNGVGYEVVFANDHERPREVTVRLTPAGPFPDEYGVQLFNPETGRYEHRGAGYTVGVPARGRAYRFVVAGNEDYRNDFKTSRFAYRFALVGVYPNPFDSRVIVHYSLPYREVAELHFSIFDLRGRRVWSAELGKTMRPGYSRLAWDGRDSRGRVVAAGVYLLRMRARAVGSSKPVMFETRLTRLQ
;
A
#
# COMPACT_ATOMS: atom_id res chain seq x y z
N SER A 1 26.21 -25.40 35.96
CA SER A 1 27.55 -25.99 36.09
C SER A 1 28.27 -25.28 37.22
N VAL A 2 29.14 -25.97 37.96
CA VAL A 2 29.97 -25.35 38.99
C VAL A 2 31.21 -24.77 38.30
N LEU A 3 31.58 -23.54 38.65
CA LEU A 3 32.79 -22.89 38.18
C LEU A 3 33.99 -23.63 38.78
N ASP A 4 34.97 -24.04 37.96
CA ASP A 4 36.22 -24.58 38.51
C ASP A 4 36.96 -23.44 39.23
N SER A 5 37.10 -23.57 40.55
CA SER A 5 37.71 -22.56 41.41
C SER A 5 39.21 -22.36 41.18
N THR A 6 39.86 -23.25 40.42
CA THR A 6 41.30 -23.25 40.17
C THR A 6 41.63 -22.67 38.80
N THR A 7 40.82 -23.01 37.79
CA THR A 7 41.04 -22.59 36.40
C THR A 7 40.13 -21.44 35.96
N GLY A 8 39.00 -21.22 36.65
CA GLY A 8 37.94 -20.30 36.24
C GLY A 8 37.07 -20.83 35.10
N ASP A 9 37.30 -22.06 34.64
CA ASP A 9 36.59 -22.63 33.49
C ASP A 9 35.21 -23.17 33.86
N VAL A 10 34.27 -23.02 32.92
CA VAL A 10 32.98 -23.74 32.92
C VAL A 10 32.87 -24.52 31.62
N LYS A 11 32.95 -25.85 31.70
CA LYS A 11 32.73 -26.75 30.55
C LYS A 11 31.36 -27.38 30.64
N ARG A 12 30.64 -27.41 29.52
CA ARG A 12 29.35 -28.11 29.40
C ARG A 12 29.19 -28.68 28.01
N THR A 13 28.94 -29.98 27.94
CA THR A 13 28.56 -30.66 26.70
C THR A 13 27.06 -30.47 26.47
N ILE A 14 26.69 -29.96 25.31
CA ILE A 14 25.28 -29.85 24.91
C ILE A 14 24.93 -31.07 24.05
N PRO A 15 23.87 -31.83 24.39
CA PRO A 15 23.43 -32.95 23.57
C PRO A 15 23.11 -32.50 22.15
N ALA A 16 23.52 -33.30 21.16
CA ALA A 16 23.33 -32.99 19.75
C ALA A 16 21.85 -32.78 19.38
N SER A 17 20.91 -33.38 20.12
CA SER A 17 19.47 -33.20 19.93
C SER A 17 18.98 -31.76 20.16
N TYR A 18 19.75 -30.92 20.87
CA TYR A 18 19.45 -29.49 21.06
C TYR A 18 20.07 -28.60 19.98
N VAL A 19 20.88 -29.15 19.10
CA VAL A 19 21.51 -28.43 17.99
C VAL A 19 20.78 -28.80 16.71
N SER A 20 19.99 -27.87 16.18
CA SER A 20 19.34 -28.08 14.90
C SER A 20 20.37 -27.91 13.78
N ALA A 21 20.40 -28.86 12.84
CA ALA A 21 21.22 -28.78 11.63
C ALA A 21 20.89 -27.56 10.73
N SER A 22 19.76 -26.88 10.95
CA SER A 22 19.31 -25.75 10.12
C SER A 22 19.18 -24.42 10.86
N SER A 23 19.21 -24.42 12.21
CA SER A 23 18.96 -23.20 13.01
C SER A 23 20.09 -22.85 13.98
N GLY A 24 21.10 -23.70 14.10
CA GLY A 24 22.18 -23.53 15.07
C GLY A 24 21.75 -23.81 16.52
N LEU A 25 22.46 -23.20 17.46
CA LEU A 25 22.26 -23.32 18.90
C LEU A 25 22.10 -21.94 19.52
N ARG A 26 20.95 -21.70 20.17
CA ARG A 26 20.77 -20.54 21.06
C ARG A 26 21.17 -20.92 22.48
N ALA A 27 22.12 -20.21 23.07
CA ALA A 27 22.59 -20.48 24.42
C ALA A 27 23.06 -19.20 25.13
N ALA A 28 22.76 -19.11 26.43
CA ALA A 28 23.24 -18.08 27.33
C ALA A 28 23.93 -18.69 28.56
N LEU A 29 24.99 -18.04 29.03
CA LEU A 29 25.65 -18.32 30.28
C LEU A 29 25.31 -17.20 31.26
N VAL A 30 24.57 -17.51 32.32
CA VAL A 30 24.27 -16.57 33.41
C VAL A 30 25.26 -16.79 34.54
N VAL A 31 25.96 -15.73 34.96
CA VAL A 31 26.94 -15.75 36.04
C VAL A 31 26.41 -14.87 37.17
N CYS A 32 26.32 -15.39 38.39
CA CYS A 32 25.81 -14.66 39.55
C CYS A 32 26.79 -14.74 40.73
N ASP A 33 26.97 -13.63 41.46
CA ASP A 33 27.88 -13.51 42.62
C ASP A 33 27.15 -13.48 43.98
N GLY A 34 25.85 -13.79 44.01
CA GLY A 34 25.01 -13.75 45.20
C GLY A 34 24.17 -12.48 45.36
N GLY A 35 24.42 -11.44 44.54
CA GLY A 35 23.56 -10.25 44.47
C GLY A 35 23.39 -9.68 43.06
N LYS A 36 24.40 -9.85 42.20
CA LYS A 36 24.41 -9.38 40.81
C LYS A 36 24.52 -10.59 39.88
N CYS A 37 23.73 -10.57 38.81
CA CYS A 37 23.83 -11.54 37.72
C CYS A 37 24.17 -10.82 36.42
N ASP A 38 24.98 -11.45 35.58
CA ASP A 38 25.28 -11.04 34.21
C ASP A 38 25.01 -12.21 33.25
N THR A 39 24.66 -11.91 32.00
CA THR A 39 24.40 -12.94 30.98
C THR A 39 25.25 -12.77 29.74
N VAL A 40 26.02 -13.80 29.40
CA VAL A 40 26.82 -13.88 28.19
C VAL A 40 26.12 -14.73 27.14
N ASN A 41 25.89 -14.17 25.94
CA ASN A 41 25.33 -14.92 24.81
C ASN A 41 26.42 -15.80 24.15
N VAL A 42 26.33 -17.11 24.38
CA VAL A 42 27.26 -18.14 23.89
C VAL A 42 26.70 -18.94 22.72
N SER A 43 25.68 -18.41 22.03
CA SER A 43 25.06 -19.04 20.86
C SER A 43 26.08 -19.40 19.78
N ARG A 44 25.80 -20.48 19.03
CA ARG A 44 26.68 -21.03 17.98
C ARG A 44 25.91 -21.24 16.69
N ARG A 45 26.57 -20.91 15.58
CA ARG A 45 26.09 -21.15 14.21
C ARG A 45 26.51 -22.56 13.76
N VAL A 46 25.82 -23.11 12.77
CA VAL A 46 26.14 -24.41 12.17
C VAL A 46 26.24 -24.27 10.65
N ALA A 47 27.11 -25.09 10.05
CA ALA A 47 27.11 -25.28 8.60
C ALA A 47 25.82 -25.97 8.16
N ILE A 48 25.33 -25.59 6.98
CA ILE A 48 24.09 -26.08 6.38
C ILE A 48 24.43 -26.55 4.97
N ASP A 49 24.20 -27.84 4.69
CA ASP A 49 24.43 -28.40 3.35
C ASP A 49 23.29 -28.03 2.39
N GLN A 50 22.07 -27.92 2.91
CA GLN A 50 20.86 -27.58 2.13
C GLN A 50 19.99 -26.58 2.89
N ALA A 51 20.10 -25.31 2.51
CA ALA A 51 19.30 -24.24 3.05
C ALA A 51 17.93 -24.18 2.39
N ASP A 52 16.89 -24.10 3.23
CA ASP A 52 15.50 -23.82 2.85
C ASP A 52 14.91 -24.74 1.78
N ASP A 53 14.26 -25.82 2.22
CA ASP A 53 13.49 -26.70 1.33
C ASP A 53 12.16 -26.06 0.90
N PHE A 54 11.94 -26.04 -0.42
CA PHE A 54 10.71 -25.55 -1.01
C PHE A 54 10.00 -26.64 -1.80
N ALA A 55 8.66 -26.57 -1.80
CA ALA A 55 7.80 -27.32 -2.70
C ALA A 55 6.88 -26.34 -3.44
N THR A 56 7.18 -26.06 -4.70
CA THR A 56 6.41 -25.07 -5.47
C THR A 56 5.08 -25.68 -5.94
N PRO A 57 3.94 -25.06 -5.66
CA PRO A 57 2.70 -25.42 -6.32
C PRO A 57 2.70 -25.02 -7.82
N VAL A 58 1.99 -25.80 -8.63
CA VAL A 58 1.80 -25.51 -10.07
C VAL A 58 1.09 -24.17 -10.25
N ARG A 59 1.70 -23.27 -11.04
CA ARG A 59 1.11 -21.99 -11.49
C ARG A 59 0.55 -21.11 -10.37
N ARG A 60 1.16 -21.14 -9.19
CA ARG A 60 0.80 -20.22 -8.09
C ARG A 60 2.04 -19.41 -7.69
N TRP A 61 1.81 -18.13 -7.39
CA TRP A 61 2.83 -17.28 -6.80
C TRP A 61 3.13 -17.77 -5.38
N ILE A 62 4.41 -17.83 -5.03
CA ILE A 62 4.90 -18.06 -3.67
C ILE A 62 5.97 -17.03 -3.34
N PRO A 63 6.00 -16.51 -2.09
CA PRO A 63 7.13 -15.77 -1.61
C PRO A 63 8.27 -16.74 -1.24
N LEU A 64 9.38 -16.65 -1.96
CA LEU A 64 10.64 -17.24 -1.54
C LEU A 64 11.34 -16.32 -0.56
N ARG A 65 12.00 -16.94 0.42
CA ARG A 65 12.79 -16.29 1.45
C ARG A 65 14.05 -17.11 1.72
N VAL A 66 14.97 -16.55 2.49
CA VAL A 66 16.20 -17.24 2.91
C VAL A 66 16.33 -17.14 4.42
N THR A 67 16.66 -18.24 5.08
CA THR A 67 16.88 -18.31 6.54
C THR A 67 18.30 -18.76 6.91
N ALA A 68 19.24 -18.61 5.98
CA ALA A 68 20.66 -18.90 6.14
C ALA A 68 21.53 -17.89 5.36
N GLU A 69 22.77 -17.71 5.79
CA GLU A 69 23.78 -17.01 4.99
C GLU A 69 24.36 -18.00 3.98
N LEU A 70 23.87 -17.94 2.74
CA LEU A 70 24.30 -18.82 1.65
C LEU A 70 25.72 -18.49 1.20
N HIS A 71 26.49 -19.52 0.80
CA HIS A 71 27.82 -19.33 0.21
C HIS A 71 27.75 -18.65 -1.15
N ASP A 72 26.72 -18.95 -1.93
CA ASP A 72 26.40 -18.31 -3.21
C ASP A 72 24.94 -17.85 -3.18
N THR A 73 24.72 -16.57 -3.47
CA THR A 73 23.39 -15.93 -3.41
C THR A 73 22.82 -15.63 -4.80
N THR A 74 23.53 -16.03 -5.86
CA THR A 74 23.12 -15.77 -7.24
C THR A 74 21.90 -16.61 -7.62
N VAL A 75 21.11 -16.10 -8.55
CA VAL A 75 19.88 -16.78 -9.00
C VAL A 75 20.21 -18.14 -9.62
N ASP A 76 21.26 -18.20 -10.43
CA ASP A 76 21.67 -19.40 -11.16
C ASP A 76 22.04 -20.53 -10.19
N SER A 77 22.72 -20.21 -9.09
CA SER A 77 23.09 -21.16 -8.04
C SER A 77 21.89 -21.57 -7.20
N CYS A 78 21.14 -20.61 -6.66
CA CYS A 78 20.03 -20.88 -5.74
C CYS A 78 18.82 -21.57 -6.39
N LEU A 79 18.65 -21.41 -7.71
CA LEU A 79 17.55 -22.02 -8.46
C LEU A 79 18.01 -23.14 -9.41
N ALA A 80 19.22 -23.67 -9.22
CA ALA A 80 19.76 -24.77 -10.02
C ALA A 80 18.84 -26.01 -10.08
N GLY A 81 18.05 -26.24 -9.02
CA GLY A 81 17.06 -27.32 -8.95
C GLY A 81 15.79 -27.11 -9.80
N LEU A 82 15.59 -25.94 -10.40
CA LEU A 82 14.48 -25.67 -11.32
C LEU A 82 14.86 -26.07 -12.76
N PRO A 83 13.90 -26.64 -13.53
CA PRO A 83 14.18 -27.10 -14.89
C PRO A 83 14.56 -25.93 -15.81
N SER A 84 15.61 -26.12 -16.60
CA SER A 84 16.02 -25.24 -17.68
C SER A 84 16.40 -26.08 -18.91
N SER A 85 16.38 -25.47 -20.09
CA SER A 85 16.81 -26.14 -21.32
C SER A 85 18.33 -25.98 -21.53
N GLY A 86 19.09 -27.00 -21.15
CA GLY A 86 20.55 -27.05 -21.26
C GLY A 86 21.25 -26.54 -20.00
N ASP A 87 22.28 -25.70 -20.17
CA ASP A 87 22.87 -24.93 -19.06
C ASP A 87 21.79 -24.08 -18.38
N TRP A 88 21.95 -23.87 -17.07
CA TRP A 88 20.96 -23.12 -16.31
C TRP A 88 20.75 -21.73 -16.91
N LYS A 89 19.49 -21.41 -17.19
CA LYS A 89 19.06 -20.09 -17.65
C LYS A 89 17.67 -19.79 -17.14
N TYR A 90 17.40 -18.51 -16.94
CA TYR A 90 16.05 -18.03 -16.69
C TYR A 90 15.14 -18.33 -17.88
N ASP A 91 14.11 -19.13 -17.64
CA ASP A 91 13.11 -19.52 -18.63
C ASP A 91 11.72 -19.08 -18.16
N PRO A 92 11.20 -17.94 -18.64
CA PRO A 92 9.91 -17.41 -18.22
C PRO A 92 8.71 -18.31 -18.58
N LEU A 93 8.91 -19.33 -19.44
CA LEU A 93 7.90 -20.35 -19.73
C LEU A 93 7.85 -21.43 -18.66
N GLN A 94 8.96 -21.69 -17.96
CA GLN A 94 9.04 -22.68 -16.88
C GLN A 94 8.86 -22.05 -15.50
N PHE A 95 9.41 -20.86 -15.27
CA PHE A 95 9.25 -20.15 -14.01
C PHE A 95 9.46 -18.65 -14.18
N ARG A 96 8.77 -17.86 -13.36
CA ARG A 96 8.88 -16.40 -13.37
C ARG A 96 9.20 -15.86 -11.99
N MET A 97 10.04 -14.83 -11.96
CA MET A 97 10.52 -14.21 -10.73
C MET A 97 10.23 -12.72 -10.72
N PHE A 98 9.66 -12.25 -9.61
CA PHE A 98 9.30 -10.85 -9.43
C PHE A 98 9.75 -10.29 -8.08
N ARG A 99 10.04 -9.00 -8.05
CA ARG A 99 10.21 -8.22 -6.82
C ARG A 99 9.51 -6.88 -6.95
N TRP A 100 9.00 -6.38 -5.83
CA TRP A 100 8.66 -4.96 -5.72
C TRP A 100 9.95 -4.18 -5.45
N TYR A 101 10.40 -3.38 -6.41
CA TYR A 101 11.62 -2.60 -6.28
C TYR A 101 11.60 -1.40 -7.23
N PRO A 102 11.78 -0.16 -6.73
CA PRO A 102 11.97 0.99 -7.60
C PRO A 102 13.28 0.83 -8.38
N TYR A 103 13.14 0.76 -9.71
CA TYR A 103 14.21 0.56 -10.66
C TYR A 103 14.00 1.50 -11.87
N ASP A 104 15.09 1.99 -12.46
CA ASP A 104 15.03 2.99 -13.55
C ASP A 104 14.25 2.51 -14.79
N GLY A 105 14.11 1.18 -14.95
CA GLY A 105 13.29 0.58 -16.01
C GLY A 105 11.77 0.63 -15.77
N ASN A 106 11.28 1.05 -14.60
CA ASN A 106 9.85 1.18 -14.33
C ASN A 106 9.28 2.38 -15.11
N LYS A 107 8.49 2.10 -16.17
CA LYS A 107 7.88 3.13 -17.03
C LYS A 107 6.76 3.93 -16.35
N ASP A 108 6.15 3.38 -15.30
CA ASP A 108 5.12 4.01 -14.49
C ASP A 108 5.55 3.96 -13.02
N THR A 109 5.51 5.11 -12.36
CA THR A 109 5.80 5.24 -10.92
C THR A 109 4.80 4.49 -10.02
N SER A 110 3.62 4.14 -10.53
CA SER A 110 2.56 3.51 -9.75
C SER A 110 2.74 1.99 -9.53
N SER A 111 3.46 1.30 -10.43
CA SER A 111 3.74 -0.13 -10.36
C SER A 111 5.24 -0.39 -10.45
N LYS A 112 5.82 -0.83 -9.33
CA LYS A 112 7.27 -1.04 -9.18
C LYS A 112 7.65 -2.53 -9.22
N TRP A 113 6.81 -3.34 -9.85
CA TRP A 113 7.13 -4.75 -10.09
C TRP A 113 8.24 -4.86 -11.14
N VAL A 114 9.31 -5.53 -10.77
CA VAL A 114 10.44 -5.86 -11.65
C VAL A 114 10.43 -7.36 -11.87
N GLU A 115 10.46 -7.79 -13.12
CA GLU A 115 10.72 -9.20 -13.49
C GLU A 115 12.23 -9.43 -13.60
N TYR A 116 12.68 -10.63 -13.21
CA TYR A 116 14.09 -10.99 -13.33
C TYR A 116 14.56 -10.96 -14.79
N SER A 117 15.77 -10.44 -14.97
CA SER A 117 16.55 -10.52 -16.18
C SER A 117 18.03 -10.44 -15.80
N LYS A 118 18.94 -10.81 -16.71
CA LYS A 118 20.39 -10.70 -16.43
C LYS A 118 20.84 -9.28 -16.09
N SER A 119 20.18 -8.25 -16.65
CA SER A 119 20.50 -6.85 -16.33
C SER A 119 19.96 -6.38 -14.98
N SER A 120 19.00 -7.11 -14.39
CA SER A 120 18.45 -6.83 -13.06
C SER A 120 18.93 -7.83 -12.00
N ALA A 121 19.97 -8.62 -12.29
CA ALA A 121 20.40 -9.75 -11.44
C ALA A 121 20.76 -9.33 -10.00
N ASP A 122 21.38 -8.17 -9.81
CA ASP A 122 21.74 -7.64 -8.48
C ASP A 122 20.53 -7.40 -7.58
N LEU A 123 19.34 -7.24 -8.17
CA LEU A 123 18.10 -7.10 -7.43
C LEU A 123 17.58 -8.45 -6.91
N PHE A 124 18.03 -9.59 -7.43
CA PHE A 124 17.41 -10.89 -7.13
C PHE A 124 18.28 -11.83 -6.30
N SER A 125 19.37 -11.36 -5.70
CA SER A 125 20.17 -12.21 -4.83
C SER A 125 19.37 -12.76 -3.64
N PHE A 126 19.60 -14.02 -3.31
CA PHE A 126 18.93 -14.76 -2.24
C PHE A 126 19.66 -14.50 -0.92
N VAL A 127 19.21 -13.50 -0.18
CA VAL A 127 19.77 -13.10 1.12
C VAL A 127 18.69 -13.07 2.21
N PRO A 128 19.04 -13.34 3.48
CA PRO A 128 18.09 -13.30 4.57
C PRO A 128 17.33 -11.98 4.67
N GLY A 129 16.03 -12.07 4.92
CA GLY A 129 15.14 -10.92 5.04
C GLY A 129 14.56 -10.42 3.72
N ARG A 130 15.08 -10.85 2.56
CA ARG A 130 14.56 -10.47 1.24
C ARG A 130 13.51 -11.45 0.74
N VAL A 131 12.46 -10.92 0.12
CA VAL A 131 11.46 -11.71 -0.61
C VAL A 131 11.69 -11.66 -2.11
N VAL A 132 11.56 -12.81 -2.75
CA VAL A 132 11.46 -12.98 -4.20
C VAL A 132 10.19 -13.77 -4.52
N TRP A 133 9.33 -13.21 -5.35
CA TRP A 133 8.10 -13.88 -5.77
C TRP A 133 8.39 -14.85 -6.91
N LEU A 134 8.17 -16.14 -6.69
CA LEU A 134 8.37 -17.19 -7.68
C LEU A 134 7.01 -17.75 -8.13
N LYS A 135 6.89 -18.06 -9.43
CA LYS A 135 5.79 -18.86 -9.97
C LYS A 135 6.36 -19.88 -10.94
N THR A 136 6.07 -21.16 -10.73
CA THR A 136 6.55 -22.25 -11.59
C THR A 136 5.42 -22.81 -12.45
N ALA A 137 5.75 -23.31 -13.64
CA ALA A 137 4.83 -23.96 -14.56
C ALA A 137 4.44 -25.37 -14.09
N VAL A 138 5.30 -26.02 -13.31
CA VAL A 138 5.13 -27.37 -12.75
C VAL A 138 5.55 -27.42 -11.28
N SER A 139 5.02 -28.39 -10.54
CA SER A 139 5.42 -28.62 -9.16
C SER A 139 6.87 -29.12 -9.10
N ARG A 140 7.67 -28.54 -8.20
CA ARG A 140 9.09 -28.87 -8.02
C ARG A 140 9.45 -28.76 -6.56
N LYS A 141 10.35 -29.66 -6.13
CA LYS A 141 11.06 -29.52 -4.86
C LYS A 141 12.48 -29.07 -5.15
N PHE A 142 13.00 -28.13 -4.37
CA PHE A 142 14.37 -27.64 -4.49
C PHE A 142 14.81 -26.99 -3.16
N HIS A 143 16.12 -26.77 -3.01
CA HIS A 143 16.74 -26.02 -1.92
C HIS A 143 17.62 -24.91 -2.51
N LEU A 144 18.02 -23.93 -1.69
CA LEU A 144 18.80 -22.76 -2.15
C LEU A 144 20.32 -22.97 -2.16
N GLY A 145 20.81 -24.06 -1.56
CA GLY A 145 22.23 -24.44 -1.59
C GLY A 145 22.87 -24.50 -0.21
N GLU A 146 24.19 -24.51 -0.17
CA GLU A 146 24.99 -24.57 1.07
C GLU A 146 25.12 -23.20 1.73
N GLY A 147 25.33 -23.19 3.05
CA GLY A 147 25.54 -21.96 3.81
C GLY A 147 25.79 -22.18 5.29
N VAL A 148 25.52 -21.14 6.08
CA VAL A 148 25.64 -21.15 7.54
C VAL A 148 24.38 -20.58 8.16
N SER A 149 23.88 -21.19 9.24
CA SER A 149 22.68 -20.72 9.95
C SER A 149 22.81 -19.25 10.38
N MET A 150 21.71 -18.51 10.51
CA MET A 150 21.74 -17.12 10.98
C MET A 150 22.45 -16.95 12.32
N SER A 151 23.06 -15.78 12.53
CA SER A 151 23.55 -15.38 13.85
C SER A 151 22.39 -15.21 14.83
N LEU A 152 22.48 -15.84 16.01
CA LEU A 152 21.53 -15.65 17.12
C LEU A 152 22.11 -14.72 18.20
N LYS A 153 23.17 -13.98 17.86
CA LYS A 153 23.84 -13.03 18.75
C LYS A 153 23.42 -11.59 18.50
N GLU A 154 23.25 -11.24 17.23
CA GLU A 154 23.04 -9.88 16.78
C GLU A 154 21.75 -9.79 15.96
N PRO A 155 21.06 -8.64 15.97
CA PRO A 155 19.97 -8.38 15.05
C PRO A 155 20.41 -8.48 13.59
N HIS A 156 19.51 -8.96 12.73
CA HIS A 156 19.72 -8.95 11.29
C HIS A 156 19.22 -7.64 10.68
N ALA A 157 20.05 -6.98 9.88
CA ALA A 157 19.76 -5.69 9.28
C ALA A 157 19.11 -5.84 7.89
N ILE A 158 17.97 -5.18 7.67
CA ILE A 158 17.31 -5.08 6.37
C ILE A 158 17.22 -3.60 5.97
N LYS A 159 17.78 -3.23 4.82
CA LYS A 159 17.73 -1.85 4.32
C LYS A 159 16.38 -1.56 3.67
N LEU A 160 15.69 -0.55 4.16
CA LEU A 160 14.44 -0.03 3.62
C LEU A 160 14.73 1.25 2.84
N LYS A 161 14.38 1.27 1.55
CA LYS A 161 14.62 2.44 0.70
C LYS A 161 13.80 3.66 1.16
N PRO A 162 14.30 4.89 0.98
CA PRO A 162 13.52 6.10 1.24
C PRO A 162 12.19 6.13 0.51
N GLU A 163 11.12 6.58 1.14
CA GLU A 163 9.79 6.78 0.55
C GLU A 163 9.30 5.60 -0.31
N GLU A 164 9.57 4.38 0.13
CA GLU A 164 9.33 3.17 -0.65
C GLU A 164 8.86 2.00 0.19
N TRP A 165 8.08 1.14 -0.47
CA TRP A 165 7.73 -0.18 0.05
C TRP A 165 8.87 -1.16 -0.20
N THR A 166 9.15 -2.01 0.80
CA THR A 166 10.12 -3.10 0.70
C THR A 166 9.46 -4.39 1.18
N ASP A 167 9.41 -5.40 0.31
CA ASP A 167 9.00 -6.74 0.72
C ASP A 167 10.09 -7.39 1.59
N ILE A 168 9.68 -7.90 2.75
CA ILE A 168 10.54 -8.57 3.71
C ILE A 168 9.97 -9.91 4.15
N ALA A 169 10.84 -10.80 4.58
CA ALA A 169 10.48 -12.00 5.33
C ALA A 169 11.25 -12.02 6.65
N VAL A 170 10.78 -12.81 7.62
CA VAL A 170 11.58 -13.05 8.81
C VAL A 170 12.83 -13.85 8.41
N PRO A 171 14.05 -13.39 8.77
CA PRO A 171 15.30 -14.05 8.38
C PRO A 171 15.57 -15.31 9.22
N PHE A 172 14.78 -15.56 10.27
CA PHE A 172 14.94 -16.68 11.19
C PHE A 172 13.86 -17.74 10.98
N ARG A 173 14.13 -18.96 11.44
CA ARG A 173 13.19 -20.10 11.40
C ARG A 173 12.18 -20.10 12.55
N PHE A 174 11.87 -18.94 13.09
CA PHE A 174 10.92 -18.72 14.18
C PHE A 174 10.30 -17.33 14.08
N SER A 175 9.13 -17.17 14.71
CA SER A 175 8.35 -15.94 14.69
C SER A 175 8.89 -14.89 15.67
N ILE A 176 8.77 -13.60 15.33
CA ILE A 176 9.26 -12.47 16.14
C ILE A 176 8.13 -11.45 16.37
N ARG A 177 8.00 -10.91 17.58
CA ARG A 177 7.00 -9.86 17.88
C ARG A 177 7.32 -8.62 17.07
N LEU A 178 6.31 -7.99 16.48
CA LEU A 178 6.53 -6.74 15.75
C LEU A 178 7.11 -5.66 16.68
N ALA A 179 6.63 -5.58 17.92
CA ALA A 179 7.18 -4.68 18.93
C ALA A 179 8.71 -4.81 19.06
N ASP A 180 9.23 -6.05 19.16
CA ASP A 180 10.68 -6.33 19.28
C ASP A 180 11.48 -5.74 18.11
N ILE A 181 10.94 -5.82 16.90
CA ILE A 181 11.55 -5.25 15.69
C ILE A 181 11.53 -3.71 15.73
N LEU A 182 10.40 -3.10 16.13
CA LEU A 182 10.29 -1.64 16.16
C LEU A 182 11.29 -1.02 17.15
N ALA A 183 11.40 -1.51 18.38
CA ALA A 183 12.35 -0.89 19.31
C ALA A 183 13.80 -1.26 19.01
N ALA A 184 14.09 -2.45 18.46
CA ALA A 184 15.45 -2.76 17.99
C ALA A 184 15.88 -1.84 16.84
N THR A 185 14.92 -1.41 16.00
CA THR A 185 15.16 -0.44 14.92
C THR A 185 15.42 0.96 15.45
N GLY A 186 14.87 1.30 16.61
CA GLY A 186 15.08 2.59 17.26
C GLY A 186 13.99 3.62 16.95
N PRO A 187 14.28 4.92 17.03
CA PRO A 187 13.29 6.00 16.88
C PRO A 187 12.49 5.95 15.56
N GLU A 188 13.10 5.50 14.47
CA GLU A 188 12.48 5.37 13.16
C GLU A 188 11.42 4.26 13.13
N GLY A 189 11.55 3.23 13.98
CA GLY A 189 10.69 2.06 13.99
C GLY A 189 9.21 2.38 14.18
N ASP A 190 8.88 3.27 15.12
CA ASP A 190 7.49 3.67 15.42
C ASP A 190 6.82 4.47 14.27
N SER A 191 7.56 4.82 13.20
CA SER A 191 7.04 5.50 12.01
C SER A 191 6.92 4.59 10.77
N LEU A 192 7.43 3.36 10.84
CA LEU A 192 7.32 2.40 9.74
C LEU A 192 5.92 1.80 9.66
N GLN A 193 5.37 1.63 8.46
CA GLN A 193 4.10 0.88 8.28
C GLN A 193 4.43 -0.57 7.91
N PHE A 194 3.79 -1.53 8.57
CA PHE A 194 3.92 -2.94 8.29
C PHE A 194 2.60 -3.54 7.82
N CYS A 195 2.72 -4.33 6.77
CA CYS A 195 1.63 -5.12 6.26
C CYS A 195 2.07 -6.56 6.01
N LYS A 196 1.11 -7.48 6.04
CA LYS A 196 1.29 -8.89 5.74
C LYS A 196 0.69 -9.21 4.38
N TRP A 197 1.42 -9.97 3.57
CA TRP A 197 0.89 -10.52 2.34
C TRP A 197 0.00 -11.71 2.65
N GLU A 198 -1.23 -11.66 2.16
CA GLU A 198 -2.25 -12.67 2.38
C GLU A 198 -2.70 -13.27 1.05
N LYS A 199 -2.87 -14.59 1.08
CA LYS A 199 -3.24 -15.36 -0.10
C LYS A 199 -4.74 -15.32 -0.31
N THR A 200 -5.18 -15.08 -1.55
CA THR A 200 -6.60 -15.19 -1.94
C THR A 200 -6.84 -16.39 -2.83
N GLY A 201 -7.88 -17.18 -2.50
CA GLY A 201 -8.36 -18.30 -3.30
C GLY A 201 -8.14 -19.69 -2.67
N GLY A 202 -9.11 -20.58 -2.84
CA GLY A 202 -9.02 -22.00 -2.47
C GLY A 202 -8.34 -22.86 -3.55
N ASP A 203 -8.04 -24.11 -3.20
CA ASP A 203 -7.18 -25.04 -3.98
C ASP A 203 -7.61 -25.38 -5.42
N LYS A 204 -8.72 -24.83 -5.92
CA LYS A 204 -9.35 -25.23 -7.19
C LYS A 204 -9.18 -24.25 -8.37
N ARG A 205 -8.35 -23.20 -8.29
CA ARG A 205 -8.07 -22.31 -9.44
C ARG A 205 -6.58 -22.00 -9.64
N ASP A 206 -6.19 -21.85 -10.91
CA ASP A 206 -4.90 -21.31 -11.40
C ASP A 206 -4.69 -19.80 -11.06
N SER A 207 -5.62 -19.20 -10.29
CA SER A 207 -5.68 -17.78 -9.95
C SER A 207 -5.52 -17.56 -8.44
N VAL A 208 -4.35 -17.89 -7.89
CA VAL A 208 -3.96 -17.36 -6.58
C VAL A 208 -3.47 -15.93 -6.78
N SER A 209 -4.20 -14.97 -6.21
CA SER A 209 -3.75 -13.58 -6.05
C SER A 209 -3.29 -13.36 -4.62
N TYR A 210 -2.49 -12.31 -4.42
CA TYR A 210 -2.11 -11.85 -3.09
C TYR A 210 -2.64 -10.44 -2.88
N TYR A 211 -3.19 -10.21 -1.69
CA TYR A 211 -3.52 -8.89 -1.19
C TYR A 211 -2.69 -8.61 0.05
N VAL A 212 -2.71 -7.36 0.49
CA VAL A 212 -1.97 -6.92 1.65
C VAL A 212 -2.94 -6.55 2.76
N GLU A 213 -2.72 -7.10 3.95
CA GLU A 213 -3.45 -6.80 5.18
C GLU A 213 -2.56 -5.99 6.12
N ASP A 214 -3.10 -4.93 6.70
CA ASP A 214 -2.33 -4.08 7.62
C ASP A 214 -2.21 -4.75 8.98
N ILE A 215 -0.99 -4.79 9.49
CA ILE A 215 -0.70 -5.29 10.84
C ILE A 215 -0.19 -4.16 11.75
N TYR A 216 0.35 -3.09 11.17
CA TYR A 216 0.71 -1.88 11.89
C TYR A 216 0.76 -0.67 10.95
N VAL A 217 -0.03 0.36 11.25
CA VAL A 217 -0.05 1.63 10.51
C VAL A 217 0.04 2.78 11.51
N PRO A 218 1.20 3.46 11.61
CA PRO A 218 1.39 4.57 12.54
C PRO A 218 0.30 5.62 12.40
N GLY A 219 -0.33 6.00 13.51
CA GLY A 219 -1.35 7.05 13.55
C GLY A 219 -2.70 6.69 12.93
N VAL A 220 -2.96 5.42 12.57
CA VAL A 220 -4.30 4.91 12.24
C VAL A 220 -4.91 4.25 13.47
N PRO A 221 -6.04 4.77 14.02
CA PRO A 221 -6.65 4.21 15.23
C PRO A 221 -6.92 2.70 15.12
N GLY A 222 -6.47 1.95 16.13
CA GLY A 222 -6.65 0.48 16.19
C GLY A 222 -5.61 -0.32 15.42
N TYR A 223 -4.75 0.33 14.63
CA TYR A 223 -3.66 -0.28 13.86
C TYR A 223 -2.30 0.35 14.17
N ASP A 224 -2.24 1.38 15.00
CA ASP A 224 -1.03 2.07 15.48
C ASP A 224 -0.39 1.39 16.68
N THR A 225 -0.78 0.14 16.94
CA THR A 225 -0.30 -0.67 18.05
C THR A 225 0.42 -1.91 17.51
N ALA A 226 1.69 -2.10 17.87
CA ALA A 226 2.51 -3.22 17.42
C ALA A 226 2.19 -4.54 18.15
N SER A 227 0.92 -4.96 18.14
CA SER A 227 0.44 -6.16 18.81
C SER A 227 0.59 -7.43 17.98
N ASP A 228 1.07 -7.33 16.75
CA ASP A 228 1.20 -8.48 15.85
C ASP A 228 2.56 -9.17 15.93
N THR A 229 2.69 -10.26 15.17
CA THR A 229 3.92 -11.04 15.06
C THR A 229 4.30 -11.15 13.59
N ILE A 230 5.59 -10.96 13.27
CA ILE A 230 6.16 -11.39 11.99
C ILE A 230 6.42 -12.90 12.12
N ALA A 231 5.45 -13.68 11.65
CA ALA A 231 5.46 -15.13 11.73
C ALA A 231 6.47 -15.76 10.76
N TYR A 232 7.08 -16.85 11.19
CA TYR A 232 7.75 -17.82 10.31
C TYR A 232 6.73 -18.89 9.90
N SER A 233 6.39 -18.96 8.61
CA SER A 233 5.44 -19.92 8.04
C SER A 233 5.84 -20.24 6.60
N ALA A 234 6.34 -21.46 6.35
CA ALA A 234 6.80 -21.92 5.04
C ALA A 234 5.89 -21.47 3.89
N LEU A 235 6.44 -20.69 2.96
CA LEU A 235 5.80 -20.17 1.75
C LEU A 235 4.56 -19.27 1.96
N ASN A 236 4.27 -18.85 3.19
CA ASN A 236 3.09 -18.02 3.51
C ASN A 236 3.42 -16.77 4.34
N ASP A 237 4.71 -16.50 4.57
CA ASP A 237 5.23 -15.42 5.41
C ASP A 237 6.03 -14.40 4.60
N ALA A 238 5.30 -13.55 3.88
CA ALA A 238 5.85 -12.31 3.33
C ALA A 238 5.15 -11.12 3.95
N TYR A 239 5.94 -10.07 4.16
CA TYR A 239 5.49 -8.80 4.71
C TYR A 239 5.97 -7.69 3.79
N CYS A 240 5.38 -6.51 3.94
CA CYS A 240 5.79 -5.32 3.23
C CYS A 240 5.93 -4.17 4.23
N VAL A 241 7.05 -3.46 4.16
CA VAL A 241 7.35 -2.34 5.06
C VAL A 241 7.48 -1.07 4.26
N TRP A 242 6.74 -0.04 4.65
CA TRP A 242 6.90 1.31 4.12
C TRP A 242 7.87 2.08 4.99
N ASN A 243 8.85 2.69 4.34
CA ASN A 243 9.71 3.69 4.94
C ASN A 243 9.19 5.09 4.54
N PRO A 244 8.68 5.90 5.47
CA PRO A 244 8.19 7.25 5.17
C PRO A 244 9.29 8.31 5.09
N PHE A 245 10.53 7.97 5.43
CA PHE A 245 11.64 8.91 5.48
C PHE A 245 12.26 9.09 4.09
N ASP A 246 12.86 10.25 3.86
CA ASP A 246 13.67 10.57 2.68
C ASP A 246 15.09 9.95 2.74
N THR A 247 15.41 9.27 3.83
CA THR A 247 16.63 8.50 4.04
C THR A 247 16.38 7.00 4.14
N THR A 248 17.42 6.20 3.89
CA THR A 248 17.36 4.75 4.10
C THR A 248 17.24 4.45 5.58
N VAL A 249 16.24 3.66 5.97
CA VAL A 249 16.11 3.12 7.33
C VAL A 249 16.68 1.71 7.36
N VAL A 250 17.44 1.38 8.41
CA VAL A 250 17.95 0.01 8.63
C VAL A 250 17.05 -0.67 9.64
N LEU A 251 16.15 -1.51 9.16
CA LEU A 251 15.27 -2.33 10.00
C LEU A 251 16.11 -3.38 10.73
N GLN A 252 16.02 -3.40 12.06
CA GLN A 252 16.74 -4.36 12.89
C GLN A 252 15.80 -5.47 13.33
N VAL A 253 16.07 -6.70 12.89
CA VAL A 253 15.27 -7.87 13.24
C VAL A 253 16.03 -8.70 14.28
N PRO A 254 15.73 -8.57 15.59
CA PRO A 254 16.46 -9.27 16.64
C PRO A 254 16.12 -10.77 16.65
N PRO A 255 17.05 -11.68 17.03
CA PRO A 255 16.79 -13.12 17.14
C PRO A 255 15.98 -13.49 18.41
N ASN A 256 14.90 -12.73 18.68
CA ASN A 256 14.03 -12.89 19.84
C ASN A 256 12.76 -13.66 19.44
N SER A 257 12.82 -14.99 19.54
CA SER A 257 11.65 -15.83 19.33
C SER A 257 10.51 -15.48 20.28
N VAL A 258 9.28 -15.49 19.76
CA VAL A 258 8.06 -15.36 20.59
C VAL A 258 7.93 -16.45 21.65
N ASP A 259 8.50 -17.63 21.40
CA ASP A 259 8.38 -18.81 22.25
C ASP A 259 9.47 -18.89 23.33
N LEU A 260 10.46 -18.00 23.28
CA LEU A 260 11.60 -18.03 24.19
C LEU A 260 11.69 -16.76 25.04
N PRO A 261 12.09 -16.89 26.32
CA PRO A 261 12.52 -15.74 27.09
C PRO A 261 13.79 -15.14 26.45
N PRO A 262 14.02 -13.83 26.64
CA PRO A 262 15.21 -13.14 26.18
C PRO A 262 16.45 -13.62 26.96
N LEU A 263 17.62 -13.30 26.42
CA LEU A 263 18.88 -13.76 27.00
C LEU A 263 19.36 -12.88 28.16
N ALA A 264 19.08 -11.57 28.19
CA ALA A 264 19.49 -10.72 29.31
C ALA A 264 18.33 -10.47 30.30
N PRO A 265 18.62 -10.41 31.62
CA PRO A 265 17.60 -10.25 32.67
C PRO A 265 16.89 -8.89 32.65
N ASP A 266 17.48 -7.87 32.04
CA ASP A 266 16.95 -6.52 31.87
C ASP A 266 16.26 -6.29 30.51
N THR A 267 16.65 -7.03 29.47
CA THR A 267 16.00 -6.97 28.16
C THR A 267 14.87 -8.00 28.07
N GLY A 268 13.81 -7.84 28.85
CA GLY A 268 12.56 -8.61 28.73
C GLY A 268 12.11 -8.78 27.27
N PRO A 269 11.42 -9.87 26.88
CA PRO A 269 10.78 -9.88 25.56
C PRO A 269 9.76 -8.76 25.60
N MET A 270 9.81 -7.83 24.65
CA MET A 270 8.93 -6.68 24.79
C MET A 270 7.49 -7.15 24.69
N ALA A 271 6.70 -6.74 25.67
CA ALA A 271 5.28 -6.96 25.62
C ALA A 271 4.75 -6.31 24.34
N LYS A 272 3.80 -6.98 23.69
CA LYS A 272 2.95 -6.34 22.68
C LYS A 272 2.47 -5.03 23.30
N LYS A 273 2.88 -3.88 22.75
CA LYS A 273 2.32 -2.59 23.17
C LYS A 273 0.80 -2.78 23.06
N ARG A 274 0.06 -2.48 24.11
CA ARG A 274 -1.40 -2.30 24.06
C ARG A 274 -1.62 -0.83 24.32
N GLY A 275 -2.17 -0.11 23.36
CA GLY A 275 -2.37 1.33 23.53
C GLY A 275 -3.51 1.82 22.69
N GLY A 276 -4.61 2.16 23.36
CA GLY A 276 -5.67 2.97 22.76
C GLY A 276 -5.27 4.44 22.74
N ALA A 277 -5.79 5.13 21.73
CA ALA A 277 -6.06 6.56 21.76
C ALA A 277 -7.41 6.74 21.08
N GLY A 278 -8.20 7.72 21.55
CA GLY A 278 -9.53 8.01 21.00
C GLY A 278 -9.49 8.18 19.48
N GLY A 279 -10.64 8.04 18.85
CA GLY A 279 -10.75 7.97 17.40
C GLY A 279 -11.23 6.60 16.93
N TRP A 280 -11.70 6.53 15.70
CA TRP A 280 -12.36 5.34 15.16
C TRP A 280 -11.89 5.10 13.74
N VAL A 281 -12.14 3.90 13.22
CA VAL A 281 -11.82 3.55 11.83
C VAL A 281 -12.98 2.81 11.19
N VAL A 282 -13.18 3.03 9.90
CA VAL A 282 -14.02 2.19 9.05
C VAL A 282 -13.10 1.41 8.13
N ASP A 283 -13.12 0.08 8.26
CA ASP A 283 -12.49 -0.82 7.31
C ASP A 283 -13.40 -0.98 6.09
N MET A 284 -12.92 -0.52 4.93
CA MET A 284 -13.54 -0.75 3.62
C MET A 284 -12.91 -1.99 2.98
N VAL A 285 -13.53 -3.14 3.23
CA VAL A 285 -13.13 -4.42 2.63
C VAL A 285 -13.82 -4.56 1.28
N SER A 286 -13.02 -4.76 0.24
CA SER A 286 -13.50 -4.88 -1.14
C SER A 286 -13.17 -6.26 -1.71
N GLU A 287 -14.11 -6.86 -2.42
CA GLU A 287 -14.01 -8.21 -2.98
C GLU A 287 -14.58 -8.24 -4.41
N CYS A 288 -13.97 -9.04 -5.28
CA CYS A 288 -14.52 -9.37 -6.60
C CYS A 288 -14.33 -10.87 -6.86
N ALA A 289 -13.29 -11.27 -7.59
CA ALA A 289 -12.86 -12.67 -7.73
C ALA A 289 -11.94 -13.16 -6.57
N GLY A 290 -11.72 -12.28 -5.59
CA GLY A 290 -10.85 -12.42 -4.42
C GLY A 290 -10.88 -11.11 -3.61
N ARG A 291 -10.24 -11.10 -2.45
CA ARG A 291 -10.10 -9.90 -1.60
C ARG A 291 -9.11 -8.93 -2.23
N ILE A 292 -9.44 -7.65 -2.18
CA ILE A 292 -8.60 -6.52 -2.61
C ILE A 292 -8.05 -5.85 -1.34
N ASN A 293 -6.98 -5.07 -1.48
CA ASN A 293 -6.39 -4.29 -0.40
C ASN A 293 -7.46 -3.51 0.38
N THR A 294 -7.48 -3.67 1.70
CA THR A 294 -8.50 -3.06 2.58
C THR A 294 -8.16 -1.58 2.81
N VAL A 295 -9.06 -0.66 2.49
CA VAL A 295 -8.84 0.77 2.75
C VAL A 295 -9.34 1.13 4.14
N LYS A 296 -8.49 1.76 4.96
CA LYS A 296 -8.81 2.23 6.30
C LYS A 296 -9.12 3.71 6.27
N LEU A 297 -10.27 4.08 6.81
CA LEU A 297 -10.78 5.45 6.83
C LEU A 297 -11.09 5.82 8.27
N GLY A 298 -10.20 6.59 8.89
CA GLY A 298 -10.25 6.85 10.33
C GLY A 298 -10.50 8.30 10.70
N ALA A 299 -10.91 8.54 11.94
CA ALA A 299 -10.90 9.85 12.55
C ALA A 299 -10.05 9.78 13.82
N ALA A 300 -9.13 10.72 13.98
CA ALA A 300 -8.37 10.88 15.22
C ALA A 300 -8.78 12.19 15.91
N PRO A 301 -8.76 12.25 17.25
CA PRO A 301 -9.30 13.37 18.03
C PRO A 301 -8.39 14.60 18.03
N SER A 302 -7.13 14.45 17.65
CA SER A 302 -6.11 15.51 17.68
C SER A 302 -5.45 15.71 16.32
N GLY A 303 -4.81 16.87 16.15
CA GLY A 303 -4.17 17.31 14.92
C GLY A 303 -5.11 18.14 14.02
N SER A 304 -4.71 18.36 12.77
CA SER A 304 -5.49 19.11 11.78
C SER A 304 -5.35 18.51 10.37
N GLY A 305 -6.40 18.62 9.56
CA GLY A 305 -6.39 18.17 8.17
C GLY A 305 -6.61 16.66 8.02
N VAL A 306 -6.13 16.09 6.92
CA VAL A 306 -6.23 14.66 6.63
C VAL A 306 -4.84 14.08 6.41
N SER A 307 -4.47 13.08 7.19
CA SER A 307 -3.27 12.28 6.96
C SER A 307 -3.58 11.22 5.91
N TYR A 308 -2.79 11.17 4.84
CA TYR A 308 -2.90 10.16 3.79
C TYR A 308 -1.72 9.20 3.83
N TYR A 309 -1.99 7.92 3.63
CA TYR A 309 -0.96 6.87 3.68
C TYR A 309 -0.71 6.30 2.28
N PRO A 310 0.53 5.89 1.97
CA PRO A 310 0.89 5.37 0.66
C PRO A 310 0.03 4.18 0.25
N LYS A 311 -0.11 4.01 -1.05
CA LYS A 311 -0.78 2.86 -1.62
C LYS A 311 0.16 1.65 -1.58
N ARG A 312 -0.33 0.53 -1.05
CA ARG A 312 0.45 -0.71 -0.88
C ARG A 312 0.66 -1.43 -2.22
N PRO A 313 1.76 -2.20 -2.36
CA PRO A 313 1.92 -3.16 -3.43
C PRO A 313 0.75 -4.15 -3.47
N HIS A 314 0.42 -4.66 -4.65
CA HIS A 314 -0.57 -5.71 -4.82
C HIS A 314 -0.35 -6.49 -6.12
N PHE A 315 -0.95 -7.68 -6.19
CA PHE A 315 -0.98 -8.51 -7.39
C PHE A 315 -2.42 -8.62 -7.91
N GLY A 316 -2.90 -7.56 -8.58
CA GLY A 316 -4.26 -7.51 -9.13
C GLY A 316 -4.42 -6.42 -10.19
N ALA A 317 -5.46 -6.55 -11.01
CA ALA A 317 -5.88 -5.53 -11.99
C ALA A 317 -7.11 -4.74 -11.50
N LEU A 318 -7.57 -5.03 -10.28
CA LEU A 318 -8.58 -4.26 -9.57
C LEU A 318 -7.94 -3.65 -8.35
N ASP A 319 -8.27 -2.39 -8.11
CA ASP A 319 -7.63 -1.62 -7.07
C ASP A 319 -8.60 -0.64 -6.42
N VAL A 320 -8.37 -0.37 -5.14
CA VAL A 320 -9.22 0.52 -4.35
C VAL A 320 -8.32 1.43 -3.51
N GLY A 321 -8.65 2.71 -3.49
CA GLY A 321 -7.94 3.68 -2.66
C GLY A 321 -8.79 4.87 -2.30
N VAL A 322 -8.28 5.70 -1.40
CA VAL A 322 -8.85 6.98 -1.02
C VAL A 322 -8.20 8.08 -1.84
N VAL A 323 -9.01 9.03 -2.31
CA VAL A 323 -8.56 10.14 -3.13
C VAL A 323 -8.27 11.33 -2.26
N ASP A 324 -7.08 11.91 -2.38
CA ASP A 324 -6.81 13.24 -1.84
C ASP A 324 -7.53 14.29 -2.70
N PRO A 325 -8.51 15.04 -2.16
CA PRO A 325 -9.25 16.02 -2.95
C PRO A 325 -8.38 17.20 -3.43
N SER A 326 -7.24 17.44 -2.76
CA SER A 326 -6.32 18.53 -3.05
C SER A 326 -5.33 18.19 -4.18
N THR A 327 -4.81 16.97 -4.24
CA THR A 327 -3.83 16.55 -5.27
C THR A 327 -4.42 15.59 -6.30
N ARG A 328 -5.57 14.97 -6.00
CA ARG A 328 -6.17 13.83 -6.71
C ARG A 328 -5.31 12.56 -6.69
N ALA A 329 -4.24 12.52 -5.90
CA ALA A 329 -3.47 11.32 -5.66
C ALA A 329 -4.34 10.25 -4.98
N ILE A 330 -4.03 8.99 -5.27
CA ILE A 330 -4.74 7.83 -4.71
C ILE A 330 -3.85 7.20 -3.64
N HIS A 331 -4.40 7.10 -2.45
CA HIS A 331 -3.74 6.65 -1.24
C HIS A 331 -4.36 5.35 -0.73
N GLY A 332 -3.62 4.60 0.09
CA GLY A 332 -4.09 3.34 0.68
C GLY A 332 -5.06 3.57 1.83
N HIS A 333 -4.84 4.61 2.63
CA HIS A 333 -5.63 4.95 3.81
C HIS A 333 -5.72 6.46 4.00
N ALA A 334 -6.71 6.90 4.79
CA ALA A 334 -6.83 8.28 5.23
C ALA A 334 -7.32 8.36 6.67
N VAL A 335 -6.81 9.34 7.41
CA VAL A 335 -7.26 9.67 8.75
C VAL A 335 -7.51 11.18 8.85
N ALA A 336 -8.75 11.59 9.03
CA ALA A 336 -9.06 12.97 9.38
C ALA A 336 -8.66 13.24 10.83
N ARG A 337 -8.01 14.39 11.05
CA ARG A 337 -7.48 14.82 12.35
C ARG A 337 -8.38 15.92 12.90
N ALA A 338 -8.91 15.70 14.11
CA ALA A 338 -9.93 16.51 14.75
C ALA A 338 -11.08 16.89 13.79
N PRO A 339 -11.73 15.92 13.12
CA PRO A 339 -12.87 16.24 12.27
C PRO A 339 -13.99 16.85 13.11
N GLY A 340 -14.83 17.68 12.50
CA GLY A 340 -16.00 18.26 13.16
C GLY A 340 -16.90 17.18 13.78
N GLN A 341 -17.66 17.55 14.82
CA GLN A 341 -18.37 16.61 15.68
C GLN A 341 -19.50 15.80 15.00
N ASN A 342 -19.87 16.14 13.76
CA ASN A 342 -21.03 15.53 13.10
C ASN A 342 -20.66 14.42 12.11
N GLY A 343 -19.40 14.32 11.69
CA GLY A 343 -18.95 13.27 10.78
C GLY A 343 -17.84 13.67 9.81
N VAL A 344 -17.48 12.73 8.94
CA VAL A 344 -16.47 12.87 7.90
C VAL A 344 -16.83 12.06 6.66
N GLY A 345 -16.45 12.58 5.49
CA GLY A 345 -16.63 11.90 4.20
C GLY A 345 -15.30 11.74 3.47
N TYR A 346 -15.03 10.54 2.98
CA TYR A 346 -13.83 10.22 2.22
C TYR A 346 -14.18 9.85 0.79
N GLU A 347 -13.59 10.54 -0.18
CA GLU A 347 -13.69 10.13 -1.58
C GLU A 347 -12.85 8.89 -1.80
N VAL A 348 -13.44 7.83 -2.35
CA VAL A 348 -12.77 6.59 -2.69
C VAL A 348 -12.93 6.29 -4.17
N VAL A 349 -11.97 5.57 -4.73
CA VAL A 349 -11.95 5.19 -6.13
C VAL A 349 -11.70 3.71 -6.27
N PHE A 350 -12.46 3.10 -7.18
CA PHE A 350 -12.30 1.73 -7.65
C PHE A 350 -11.74 1.82 -9.06
N ALA A 351 -10.56 1.25 -9.30
CA ALA A 351 -9.92 1.21 -10.61
C ALA A 351 -9.93 -0.22 -11.15
N ASN A 352 -10.18 -0.35 -12.45
CA ASN A 352 -10.24 -1.62 -13.15
C ASN A 352 -9.41 -1.56 -14.43
N ASP A 353 -8.30 -2.27 -14.44
CA ASP A 353 -7.40 -2.38 -15.59
C ASP A 353 -7.79 -3.55 -16.53
N HIS A 354 -8.81 -4.34 -16.17
CA HIS A 354 -9.33 -5.36 -17.07
C HIS A 354 -10.07 -4.75 -18.27
N GLU A 355 -10.05 -5.48 -19.39
CA GLU A 355 -10.77 -5.14 -20.63
C GLU A 355 -12.29 -5.30 -20.53
N ARG A 356 -12.78 -5.86 -19.43
CA ARG A 356 -14.22 -6.03 -19.17
C ARG A 356 -14.61 -5.32 -17.88
N PRO A 357 -15.86 -4.84 -17.78
CA PRO A 357 -16.38 -4.31 -16.53
C PRO A 357 -16.34 -5.36 -15.41
N ARG A 358 -16.27 -4.88 -14.17
CA ARG A 358 -16.23 -5.70 -12.95
C ARG A 358 -17.21 -5.16 -11.93
N GLU A 359 -17.82 -6.06 -11.17
CA GLU A 359 -18.56 -5.70 -9.97
C GLU A 359 -17.69 -5.96 -8.75
N VAL A 360 -17.53 -4.93 -7.92
CA VAL A 360 -16.81 -5.01 -6.65
C VAL A 360 -17.83 -4.96 -5.52
N THR A 361 -17.85 -6.00 -4.70
CA THR A 361 -18.59 -6.03 -3.44
C THR A 361 -17.79 -5.30 -2.38
N VAL A 362 -18.42 -4.37 -1.67
CA VAL A 362 -17.80 -3.54 -0.65
C VAL A 362 -18.54 -3.73 0.68
N ARG A 363 -17.78 -3.99 1.73
CA ARG A 363 -18.27 -4.02 3.12
C ARG A 363 -17.56 -2.91 3.90
N LEU A 364 -18.36 -2.14 4.65
CA LEU A 364 -17.89 -1.10 5.55
C LEU A 364 -18.10 -1.59 6.97
N THR A 365 -16.99 -1.77 7.69
CA THR A 365 -16.99 -2.30 9.05
C THR A 365 -16.37 -1.26 9.98
N PRO A 366 -17.17 -0.59 10.83
CA PRO A 366 -16.63 0.25 11.89
C PRO A 366 -15.81 -0.58 12.88
N ALA A 367 -14.72 0.00 13.38
CA ALA A 367 -13.85 -0.57 14.40
C ALA A 367 -13.30 0.52 15.32
N GLY A 368 -12.86 0.11 16.52
CA GLY A 368 -12.50 1.02 17.60
C GLY A 368 -13.73 1.65 18.28
N PRO A 369 -13.56 2.72 19.09
CA PRO A 369 -14.67 3.44 19.74
C PRO A 369 -15.45 4.30 18.74
N PHE A 370 -16.13 3.63 17.80
CA PHE A 370 -17.00 4.27 16.82
C PHE A 370 -18.25 4.83 17.51
N PRO A 371 -18.63 6.12 17.31
CA PRO A 371 -19.76 6.72 18.03
C PRO A 371 -21.08 6.03 17.74
N ASP A 372 -21.91 5.83 18.77
CA ASP A 372 -23.19 5.12 18.65
C ASP A 372 -24.20 5.86 17.76
N GLU A 373 -24.19 7.20 17.76
CA GLU A 373 -25.02 8.02 16.86
C GLU A 373 -24.58 7.98 15.40
N TYR A 374 -23.38 7.46 15.11
CA TYR A 374 -22.84 7.45 13.76
C TYR A 374 -23.35 6.24 12.98
N GLY A 375 -23.64 6.50 11.72
CA GLY A 375 -23.84 5.48 10.70
C GLY A 375 -22.79 5.63 9.61
N VAL A 376 -22.47 4.53 8.93
CA VAL A 376 -21.57 4.51 7.78
C VAL A 376 -22.29 4.07 6.51
N GLN A 377 -22.21 4.89 5.46
CA GLN A 377 -22.86 4.63 4.18
C GLN A 377 -21.93 4.94 3.00
N LEU A 378 -22.13 4.20 1.90
CA LEU A 378 -21.44 4.45 0.64
C LEU A 378 -22.31 5.37 -0.23
N PHE A 379 -21.83 6.56 -0.55
CA PHE A 379 -22.52 7.53 -1.38
C PHE A 379 -22.03 7.48 -2.83
N ASN A 380 -22.97 7.46 -3.77
CA ASN A 380 -22.69 7.52 -5.19
C ASN A 380 -22.82 8.95 -5.71
N PRO A 381 -21.71 9.63 -6.01
CA PRO A 381 -21.73 11.01 -6.46
C PRO A 381 -22.24 11.17 -7.90
N GLU A 382 -22.35 10.11 -8.70
CA GLU A 382 -22.95 10.20 -10.04
C GLU A 382 -24.48 10.24 -9.98
N THR A 383 -25.08 9.55 -9.01
CA THR A 383 -26.54 9.49 -8.84
C THR A 383 -27.06 10.45 -7.77
N GLY A 384 -26.19 10.98 -6.91
CA GLY A 384 -26.55 11.83 -5.77
C GLY A 384 -27.28 11.07 -4.67
N ARG A 385 -27.08 9.75 -4.58
CA ARG A 385 -27.79 8.85 -3.65
C ARG A 385 -26.82 7.95 -2.91
N TYR A 386 -27.19 7.56 -1.70
CA TYR A 386 -26.53 6.45 -1.01
C TYR A 386 -26.82 5.14 -1.74
N GLU A 387 -25.80 4.30 -1.85
CA GLU A 387 -25.90 2.96 -2.44
C GLU A 387 -26.77 2.07 -1.55
N HIS A 388 -27.56 1.19 -2.19
CA HIS A 388 -28.40 0.26 -1.45
C HIS A 388 -27.54 -0.80 -0.77
N ARG A 389 -27.76 -1.01 0.52
CA ARG A 389 -27.05 -2.02 1.31
C ARG A 389 -27.81 -3.34 1.25
N GLY A 390 -27.38 -4.26 0.37
CA GLY A 390 -27.79 -5.67 0.40
C GLY A 390 -26.97 -6.45 1.42
N ALA A 391 -26.39 -7.59 1.02
CA ALA A 391 -25.33 -8.29 1.79
C ALA A 391 -23.97 -7.54 1.84
N GLY A 392 -23.94 -6.35 1.22
CA GLY A 392 -22.82 -5.45 0.99
C GLY A 392 -23.26 -4.36 0.01
N TYR A 393 -22.40 -3.41 -0.29
CA TYR A 393 -22.59 -2.49 -1.42
C TYR A 393 -21.99 -3.11 -2.68
N THR A 394 -22.59 -2.87 -3.84
CA THR A 394 -22.03 -3.31 -5.13
C THR A 394 -21.64 -2.09 -5.95
N VAL A 395 -20.39 -2.06 -6.42
CA VAL A 395 -19.87 -1.00 -7.28
C VAL A 395 -19.50 -1.60 -8.63
N GLY A 396 -20.22 -1.20 -9.68
CA GLY A 396 -19.85 -1.49 -11.05
C GLY A 396 -18.70 -0.59 -11.51
N VAL A 397 -17.61 -1.19 -11.94
CA VAL A 397 -16.42 -0.51 -12.45
C VAL A 397 -16.27 -0.81 -13.95
N PRO A 398 -16.23 0.20 -14.82
CA PRO A 398 -16.11 -0.02 -16.28
C PRO A 398 -14.78 -0.69 -16.64
N ALA A 399 -14.72 -1.26 -17.84
CA ALA A 399 -13.47 -1.76 -18.42
C ALA A 399 -12.45 -0.63 -18.58
N ARG A 400 -11.19 -0.87 -18.22
CA ARG A 400 -10.09 0.11 -18.32
C ARG A 400 -10.48 1.50 -17.78
N GLY A 401 -11.14 1.53 -16.63
CA GLY A 401 -11.72 2.76 -16.10
C GLY A 401 -11.92 2.73 -14.59
N ARG A 402 -12.57 3.77 -14.09
CA ARG A 402 -12.73 4.03 -12.65
C ARG A 402 -14.17 4.30 -12.27
N ALA A 403 -14.51 3.98 -11.03
CA ALA A 403 -15.75 4.37 -10.37
C ALA A 403 -15.43 5.07 -9.05
N TYR A 404 -16.05 6.22 -8.79
CA TYR A 404 -15.84 6.99 -7.56
C TYR A 404 -17.03 6.83 -6.62
N ARG A 405 -16.75 6.79 -5.32
CA ARG A 405 -17.74 6.79 -4.24
C ARG A 405 -17.27 7.70 -3.11
N PHE A 406 -18.15 7.98 -2.15
CA PHE A 406 -17.75 8.50 -0.85
C PHE A 406 -18.12 7.52 0.24
N VAL A 407 -17.18 7.22 1.14
CA VAL A 407 -17.52 6.60 2.42
C VAL A 407 -17.85 7.74 3.37
N VAL A 408 -19.10 7.77 3.85
CA VAL A 408 -19.61 8.83 4.73
C VAL A 408 -19.92 8.22 6.09
N ALA A 409 -19.21 8.66 7.11
CA ALA A 409 -19.40 8.25 8.50
C ALA A 409 -19.71 9.48 9.35
N GLY A 410 -20.85 9.49 10.03
CA GLY A 410 -21.33 10.64 10.79
C GLY A 410 -22.72 10.40 11.33
N ASN A 411 -23.28 11.37 12.05
CA ASN A 411 -24.68 11.33 12.50
C ASN A 411 -25.66 11.50 11.31
N GLU A 412 -26.95 11.39 11.58
CA GLU A 412 -27.98 11.46 10.53
C GLU A 412 -28.00 12.81 9.81
N ASP A 413 -27.92 13.92 10.55
CA ASP A 413 -27.91 15.28 10.01
C ASP A 413 -26.74 15.47 9.05
N TYR A 414 -25.53 15.07 9.46
CA TYR A 414 -24.35 15.15 8.60
C TYR A 414 -24.52 14.35 7.31
N ARG A 415 -25.09 13.15 7.35
CA ARG A 415 -25.33 12.34 6.15
C ARG A 415 -26.38 12.99 5.23
N ASN A 416 -27.42 13.58 5.79
CA ASN A 416 -28.43 14.30 5.03
C ASN A 416 -27.86 15.58 4.37
N ASP A 417 -27.08 16.35 5.12
CA ASP A 417 -26.38 17.53 4.61
C ASP A 417 -25.32 17.16 3.56
N PHE A 418 -24.59 16.06 3.77
CA PHE A 418 -23.62 15.55 2.82
C PHE A 418 -24.27 15.22 1.48
N LYS A 419 -25.41 14.52 1.51
CA LYS A 419 -26.21 14.19 0.32
C LYS A 419 -26.72 15.46 -0.38
N THR A 420 -27.20 16.44 0.38
CA THR A 420 -27.81 17.66 -0.16
C THR A 420 -26.76 18.62 -0.75
N SER A 421 -25.60 18.72 -0.12
CA SER A 421 -24.48 19.57 -0.56
C SER A 421 -23.70 19.02 -1.76
N ARG A 422 -23.73 17.70 -1.98
CA ARG A 422 -23.02 17.01 -3.08
C ARG A 422 -24.00 16.40 -4.09
N PHE A 423 -24.89 17.23 -4.62
CA PHE A 423 -25.79 16.86 -5.72
C PHE A 423 -25.00 16.20 -6.86
N ALA A 424 -25.65 15.30 -7.61
CA ALA A 424 -25.04 14.60 -8.75
C ALA A 424 -24.31 15.57 -9.67
N TYR A 425 -22.98 15.67 -9.53
CA TYR A 425 -22.23 16.62 -10.32
C TYR A 425 -22.32 16.16 -11.77
N ARG A 426 -22.66 17.10 -12.65
CA ARG A 426 -22.82 16.89 -14.08
C ARG A 426 -21.92 17.88 -14.80
N PHE A 427 -21.71 17.63 -16.09
CA PHE A 427 -21.21 18.72 -16.93
C PHE A 427 -22.22 19.85 -16.85
N ALA A 428 -21.78 21.02 -16.42
CA ALA A 428 -22.58 22.24 -16.45
C ALA A 428 -21.67 23.46 -16.54
N LEU A 429 -22.14 24.47 -17.27
CA LEU A 429 -21.62 25.83 -17.17
C LEU A 429 -22.47 26.55 -16.11
N VAL A 430 -21.88 26.77 -14.94
CA VAL A 430 -22.59 27.23 -13.74
C VAL A 430 -22.83 28.74 -13.79
N GLY A 431 -21.83 29.48 -14.27
CA GLY A 431 -21.94 30.93 -14.36
C GLY A 431 -20.65 31.57 -14.86
N VAL A 432 -20.74 32.86 -15.17
CA VAL A 432 -19.60 33.69 -15.56
C VAL A 432 -19.67 34.98 -14.76
N TYR A 433 -18.61 35.31 -14.01
CA TYR A 433 -18.61 36.48 -13.13
C TYR A 433 -17.20 37.12 -13.03
N PRO A 434 -17.11 38.46 -13.04
CA PRO A 434 -18.18 39.39 -13.39
C PRO A 434 -18.55 39.27 -14.88
N ASN A 435 -19.80 39.57 -15.23
CA ASN A 435 -20.24 39.68 -16.62
C ASN A 435 -21.41 40.68 -16.67
N PRO A 436 -21.23 41.92 -17.20
CA PRO A 436 -20.06 42.40 -17.95
C PRO A 436 -18.74 42.45 -17.16
N PHE A 437 -17.60 42.37 -17.85
CA PHE A 437 -16.26 42.41 -17.25
C PHE A 437 -15.35 43.43 -17.93
N ASP A 438 -14.35 43.89 -17.21
CA ASP A 438 -13.35 44.85 -17.69
C ASP A 438 -12.10 44.11 -18.22
N SER A 439 -11.27 43.62 -17.30
CA SER A 439 -10.02 42.91 -17.63
C SER A 439 -10.11 41.39 -17.50
N ARG A 440 -10.97 40.86 -16.61
CA ARG A 440 -11.00 39.43 -16.29
C ARG A 440 -12.41 38.93 -16.00
N VAL A 441 -12.73 37.76 -16.52
CA VAL A 441 -13.94 36.99 -16.17
C VAL A 441 -13.56 35.61 -15.65
N ILE A 442 -14.30 35.14 -14.67
CA ILE A 442 -14.19 33.79 -14.12
C ILE A 442 -15.37 32.97 -14.61
N VAL A 443 -15.06 31.88 -15.30
CA VAL A 443 -16.01 30.87 -15.76
C VAL A 443 -16.13 29.80 -14.68
N HIS A 444 -17.29 29.71 -14.06
CA HIS A 444 -17.64 28.65 -13.12
C HIS A 444 -18.29 27.50 -13.89
N TYR A 445 -17.77 26.30 -13.70
CA TYR A 445 -18.31 25.08 -14.32
C TYR A 445 -18.27 23.92 -13.33
N SER A 446 -19.06 22.88 -13.60
CA SER A 446 -19.00 21.63 -12.84
C SER A 446 -18.67 20.45 -13.74
N LEU A 447 -17.98 19.47 -13.18
CA LEU A 447 -17.62 18.22 -13.83
C LEU A 447 -18.20 17.03 -13.07
N PRO A 448 -18.62 15.96 -13.76
CA PRO A 448 -19.14 14.77 -13.12
C PRO A 448 -18.05 13.95 -12.41
N TYR A 449 -18.45 13.07 -11.50
CA TYR A 449 -17.59 12.08 -10.84
C TYR A 449 -17.30 10.86 -11.72
N ARG A 450 -16.97 11.11 -12.98
CA ARG A 450 -16.51 10.12 -13.97
C ARG A 450 -15.41 10.72 -14.81
N GLU A 451 -14.61 9.87 -15.44
CA GLU A 451 -13.50 10.32 -16.27
C GLU A 451 -13.97 11.21 -17.43
N VAL A 452 -13.31 12.35 -17.58
CA VAL A 452 -13.56 13.33 -18.63
C VAL A 452 -12.50 13.14 -19.71
N ALA A 453 -12.94 12.70 -20.89
CA ALA A 453 -12.09 12.48 -22.05
C ALA A 453 -11.69 13.79 -22.76
N GLU A 454 -12.56 14.79 -22.68
CA GLU A 454 -12.40 16.06 -23.39
C GLU A 454 -13.03 17.18 -22.56
N LEU A 455 -12.31 18.29 -22.38
CA LEU A 455 -12.85 19.53 -21.84
C LEU A 455 -12.17 20.72 -22.52
N HIS A 456 -12.90 21.34 -23.46
CA HIS A 456 -12.45 22.54 -24.15
C HIS A 456 -13.32 23.73 -23.81
N PHE A 457 -12.67 24.86 -23.63
CA PHE A 457 -13.30 26.16 -23.65
C PHE A 457 -12.85 26.88 -24.91
N SER A 458 -13.78 27.57 -25.56
CA SER A 458 -13.49 28.40 -26.73
C SER A 458 -14.31 29.67 -26.63
N ILE A 459 -13.70 30.78 -27.01
CA ILE A 459 -14.35 32.09 -27.05
C ILE A 459 -14.34 32.57 -28.49
N PHE A 460 -15.50 32.99 -28.96
CA PHE A 460 -15.73 33.46 -30.32
C PHE A 460 -16.19 34.91 -30.30
N ASP A 461 -15.75 35.69 -31.29
CA ASP A 461 -16.37 36.99 -31.58
C ASP A 461 -17.72 36.81 -32.31
N LEU A 462 -18.47 37.91 -32.51
CA LEU A 462 -19.77 37.88 -33.21
C LEU A 462 -19.70 37.45 -34.67
N ARG A 463 -18.50 37.43 -35.28
CA ARG A 463 -18.29 36.93 -36.65
C ARG A 463 -18.01 35.42 -36.66
N GLY A 464 -18.04 34.76 -35.50
CA GLY A 464 -17.76 33.34 -35.35
C GLY A 464 -16.27 33.00 -35.37
N ARG A 465 -15.38 34.00 -35.32
CA ARG A 465 -13.93 33.75 -35.27
C ARG A 465 -13.54 33.41 -33.84
N ARG A 466 -12.86 32.26 -33.67
CA ARG A 466 -12.32 31.83 -32.38
C ARG A 466 -11.16 32.74 -31.98
N VAL A 467 -11.34 33.52 -30.92
CA VAL A 467 -10.33 34.44 -30.40
C VAL A 467 -9.45 33.78 -29.34
N TRP A 468 -10.01 32.83 -28.58
CA TRP A 468 -9.29 32.15 -27.51
C TRP A 468 -9.79 30.71 -27.35
N SER A 469 -8.93 29.83 -26.88
CA SER A 469 -9.31 28.47 -26.48
C SER A 469 -8.38 27.90 -25.44
N ALA A 470 -8.92 27.07 -24.54
CA ALA A 470 -8.15 26.26 -23.62
C ALA A 470 -8.65 24.82 -23.65
N GLU A 471 -7.72 23.88 -23.74
CA GLU A 471 -7.95 22.46 -23.50
C GLU A 471 -7.42 22.13 -22.10
N LEU A 472 -8.28 21.62 -21.24
CA LEU A 472 -7.87 21.19 -19.90
C LEU A 472 -7.51 19.70 -19.94
N GLY A 473 -6.41 19.34 -19.28
CA GLY A 473 -5.80 18.00 -19.34
C GLY A 473 -6.27 17.02 -18.26
N LYS A 474 -5.57 15.87 -18.17
CA LYS A 474 -5.91 14.61 -17.47
C LYS A 474 -6.19 14.70 -15.95
N THR A 475 -5.95 15.84 -15.30
CA THR A 475 -6.12 16.05 -13.85
C THR A 475 -7.28 17.00 -13.54
N MET A 476 -8.46 16.69 -14.10
CA MET A 476 -9.68 17.45 -13.80
C MET A 476 -10.25 17.02 -12.46
N ARG A 477 -10.71 17.98 -11.66
CA ARG A 477 -11.41 17.70 -10.40
C ARG A 477 -12.90 17.56 -10.68
N PRO A 478 -13.53 16.42 -10.33
CA PRO A 478 -14.97 16.35 -10.23
C PRO A 478 -15.50 17.44 -9.30
N GLY A 479 -16.71 17.92 -9.55
CA GLY A 479 -17.30 19.02 -8.79
C GLY A 479 -17.12 20.38 -9.43
N TYR A 480 -17.28 21.44 -8.63
CA TYR A 480 -17.15 22.82 -9.09
C TYR A 480 -15.69 23.18 -9.35
N SER A 481 -15.45 23.84 -10.48
CA SER A 481 -14.15 24.35 -10.89
C SER A 481 -14.30 25.72 -11.54
N ARG A 482 -13.17 26.41 -11.71
CA ARG A 482 -13.14 27.74 -12.30
C ARG A 482 -12.04 27.85 -13.35
N LEU A 483 -12.34 28.55 -14.43
CA LEU A 483 -11.40 28.93 -15.48
C LEU A 483 -11.42 30.45 -15.61
N ALA A 484 -10.25 31.07 -15.52
CA ALA A 484 -10.14 32.51 -15.73
C ALA A 484 -9.76 32.82 -17.18
N TRP A 485 -10.41 33.84 -17.75
CA TRP A 485 -9.98 34.47 -18.99
C TRP A 485 -9.73 35.95 -18.75
N ASP A 486 -8.61 36.44 -19.25
CA ASP A 486 -8.08 37.80 -19.05
C ASP A 486 -8.37 38.73 -20.24
N GLY A 487 -9.34 38.38 -21.07
CA GLY A 487 -9.71 39.18 -22.24
C GLY A 487 -8.64 39.21 -23.34
N ARG A 488 -7.71 38.25 -23.38
CA ARG A 488 -6.70 38.16 -24.45
C ARG A 488 -7.01 37.06 -25.46
N ASP A 489 -6.62 37.31 -26.70
CA ASP A 489 -6.65 36.31 -27.76
C ASP A 489 -5.52 35.27 -27.60
N SER A 490 -5.52 34.21 -28.40
CA SER A 490 -4.49 33.18 -28.38
C SER A 490 -3.07 33.69 -28.72
N ARG A 491 -2.91 34.95 -29.16
CA ARG A 491 -1.62 35.61 -29.41
C ARG A 491 -1.23 36.57 -28.29
N GLY A 492 -1.96 36.58 -27.18
CA GLY A 492 -1.71 37.45 -26.03
C GLY A 492 -2.17 38.89 -26.21
N ARG A 493 -2.92 39.22 -27.27
CA ARG A 493 -3.40 40.59 -27.53
C ARG A 493 -4.75 40.79 -26.85
N VAL A 494 -4.95 41.96 -26.27
CA VAL A 494 -6.24 42.35 -25.69
C VAL A 494 -7.29 42.38 -26.80
N VAL A 495 -8.39 41.67 -26.60
CA VAL A 495 -9.53 41.69 -27.55
C VAL A 495 -10.28 43.02 -27.42
N ALA A 496 -11.13 43.43 -28.36
CA ALA A 496 -11.86 44.69 -28.23
C ALA A 496 -12.96 44.64 -27.15
N ALA A 497 -13.47 45.80 -26.72
CA ALA A 497 -14.76 45.86 -26.05
C ALA A 497 -15.86 45.27 -26.95
N GLY A 498 -16.84 44.59 -26.35
CA GLY A 498 -17.94 44.00 -27.10
C GLY A 498 -18.43 42.67 -26.57
N VAL A 499 -19.22 41.99 -27.41
CA VAL A 499 -19.88 40.74 -27.07
C VAL A 499 -19.11 39.56 -27.64
N TYR A 500 -18.92 38.54 -26.79
CA TYR A 500 -18.27 37.29 -27.14
C TYR A 500 -19.16 36.11 -26.76
N LEU A 501 -18.99 34.98 -27.45
CA LEU A 501 -19.64 33.72 -27.12
C LEU A 501 -18.61 32.79 -26.49
N LEU A 502 -18.80 32.45 -25.22
CA LEU A 502 -18.07 31.39 -24.56
C LEU A 502 -18.78 30.06 -24.82
N ARG A 503 -18.01 29.07 -25.25
CA ARG A 503 -18.44 27.71 -25.50
C ARG A 503 -17.60 26.75 -24.66
N MET A 504 -18.27 25.96 -23.82
CA MET A 504 -17.68 24.82 -23.12
C MET A 504 -18.13 23.54 -23.83
N ARG A 505 -17.17 22.73 -24.25
CA ARG A 505 -17.37 21.40 -24.84
C ARG A 505 -16.78 20.37 -23.92
N ALA A 506 -17.57 19.39 -23.50
CA ALA A 506 -17.11 18.37 -22.58
C ALA A 506 -17.58 16.97 -23.00
N ARG A 507 -16.74 15.95 -22.86
CA ARG A 507 -17.07 14.56 -23.17
C ARG A 507 -16.55 13.64 -22.08
N ALA A 508 -17.40 12.73 -21.60
CA ALA A 508 -16.96 11.66 -20.70
C ALA A 508 -16.28 10.54 -21.48
N VAL A 509 -15.37 9.81 -20.83
CA VAL A 509 -14.80 8.57 -21.39
C VAL A 509 -15.92 7.57 -21.71
N GLY A 510 -15.84 6.92 -22.88
CA GLY A 510 -16.86 5.98 -23.35
C GLY A 510 -18.15 6.61 -23.91
N SER A 511 -18.27 7.93 -23.90
CA SER A 511 -19.41 8.62 -24.54
C SER A 511 -19.10 8.98 -26.00
N SER A 512 -20.03 8.69 -26.91
CA SER A 512 -19.90 9.03 -28.33
C SER A 512 -20.27 10.48 -28.66
N LYS A 513 -21.00 11.17 -27.76
CA LYS A 513 -21.48 12.55 -27.99
C LYS A 513 -20.95 13.51 -26.92
N PRO A 514 -20.29 14.62 -27.29
CA PRO A 514 -19.94 15.68 -26.35
C PRO A 514 -21.18 16.47 -25.93
N VAL A 515 -21.15 17.00 -24.72
CA VAL A 515 -22.11 17.98 -24.22
C VAL A 515 -21.55 19.37 -24.48
N MET A 516 -22.42 20.28 -24.90
CA MET A 516 -22.08 21.65 -25.26
C MET A 516 -22.85 22.62 -24.36
N PHE A 517 -22.15 23.60 -23.81
CA PHE A 517 -22.74 24.74 -23.11
C PHE A 517 -22.25 26.02 -23.73
N GLU A 518 -23.11 27.00 -23.82
CA GLU A 518 -22.78 28.31 -24.35
C GLU A 518 -23.31 29.40 -23.43
N THR A 519 -22.55 30.48 -23.29
CA THR A 519 -23.02 31.69 -22.63
C THR A 519 -22.39 32.92 -23.26
N ARG A 520 -23.06 34.06 -23.10
CA ARG A 520 -22.59 35.35 -23.58
C ARG A 520 -21.59 35.93 -22.58
N LEU A 521 -20.50 36.49 -23.09
CA LEU A 521 -19.58 37.36 -22.36
C LEU A 521 -19.68 38.78 -22.90
N THR A 522 -19.66 39.78 -22.02
CA THR A 522 -19.67 41.20 -22.39
C THR A 522 -18.44 41.88 -21.81
N ARG A 523 -17.53 42.33 -22.67
CA ARG A 523 -16.31 43.05 -22.29
C ARG A 523 -16.52 44.55 -22.43
N LEU A 524 -16.14 45.33 -21.41
CA LEU A 524 -16.44 46.76 -21.33
C LEU A 524 -15.38 47.66 -21.98
N GLN A 525 -14.09 47.33 -21.89
CA GLN A 525 -13.00 48.18 -22.41
C GLN A 525 -11.90 47.37 -23.07
#